data_AF-A0A929B1W0-F1
#
_entry.id   AF-A0A929B1W0-F1
#
_cell.length_a   1.000
_cell.length_b   1.000
_cell.length_c   1.000
_cell.angle_alpha   90.00
_cell.angle_beta   90.00
_cell.angle_gamma   90.00
#
_symmetry.space_group_name_H-M   'P 1'
#
loop_
_entity.id
_entity.type
_entity.pdbx_description
1 polymer ?
#
loop_
_entity_poly.entity_id
_entity_poly.type
_entity_poly.pdbx_seq_one_letter_code
_entity_poly.pdbx_strand_id
1 'polypeptide(L)'
;MKEDNTTSSEKLWLEPGTLWTKVTRQTDYARQCGALQSIETEYEFIEQDGIVFLVRTLSNLARKEKAKIQQNHFKVKTGKDFNPFLPYEEDLFVTDLSPTHLCLLNKFNVVDYHLLIVTRTFEEQENLLNEQDFAALWACLQEIDGLAFYNGGKIAGASQRHKHLQLVPLPFIPQESYLPIEPAIAAAVFQNSVGKISSFPFRHALAKLNLDPTQTVTAVAKKMLSYYYCLLAAVGLPVNENERRQPGAYNLLATREWMLIVPRSQESFHSISVNSLGFAGSLFVRDRRQKKLLQELRPINLLCKVAIN
;
A
#
# COMPACT_ATOMS: atom_id res chain seq x y z
N MET A 1 45.69 15.14 -6.72
CA MET A 1 44.61 14.19 -6.98
C MET A 1 43.37 14.72 -6.28
N LYS A 2 42.42 15.27 -7.05
CA LYS A 2 41.11 15.63 -6.53
C LYS A 2 40.28 14.35 -6.57
N GLU A 3 39.80 13.92 -5.41
CA GLU A 3 38.81 12.85 -5.31
C GLU A 3 37.52 13.35 -5.94
N ASP A 4 37.15 12.73 -7.06
CA ASP A 4 35.83 12.85 -7.67
C ASP A 4 34.81 12.25 -6.70
N ASN A 5 34.25 13.09 -5.85
CA ASN A 5 33.06 12.76 -5.08
C ASN A 5 31.85 12.90 -6.02
N THR A 6 31.75 11.97 -6.96
CA THR A 6 30.53 11.77 -7.74
C THR A 6 29.50 11.14 -6.80
N THR A 7 28.67 11.99 -6.21
CA THR A 7 27.40 11.59 -5.61
C THR A 7 26.66 10.67 -6.57
N SER A 8 26.62 9.37 -6.22
CA SER A 8 25.78 8.36 -6.85
C SER A 8 24.31 8.77 -6.69
N SER A 9 23.83 9.63 -7.58
CA SER A 9 22.39 9.79 -7.82
C SER A 9 21.92 8.48 -8.43
N GLU A 10 21.34 7.60 -7.61
CA GLU A 10 20.93 6.26 -8.03
C GLU A 10 19.99 6.34 -9.25
N LYS A 11 20.52 5.90 -10.39
CA LYS A 11 19.84 5.89 -11.68
C LYS A 11 18.67 4.90 -11.62
N LEU A 12 17.45 5.37 -11.86
CA LEU A 12 16.32 4.47 -12.13
C LEU A 12 16.66 3.56 -13.32
N TRP A 13 16.30 2.29 -13.22
CA TRP A 13 16.44 1.31 -14.30
C TRP A 13 15.15 1.19 -15.12
N LEU A 14 14.03 1.72 -14.60
CA LEU A 14 12.78 1.79 -15.33
C LEU A 14 12.87 2.82 -16.47
N GLU A 15 12.68 2.36 -17.70
CA GLU A 15 12.49 3.22 -18.87
C GLU A 15 11.11 3.89 -18.82
N PRO A 16 11.02 5.24 -18.90
CA PRO A 16 9.75 5.95 -18.82
C PRO A 16 8.74 5.51 -19.87
N GLY A 17 7.48 5.32 -19.46
CA GLY A 17 6.36 4.96 -20.33
C GLY A 17 6.29 3.47 -20.68
N THR A 18 7.05 2.61 -20.00
CA THR A 18 7.09 1.17 -20.26
C THR A 18 6.40 0.32 -19.20
N LEU A 19 6.18 0.85 -17.99
CA LEU A 19 5.68 0.10 -16.84
C LEU A 19 4.29 -0.47 -17.10
N TRP A 20 3.33 0.30 -17.60
CA TRP A 20 1.96 -0.20 -17.82
C TRP A 20 1.93 -1.36 -18.82
N THR A 21 2.67 -1.24 -19.92
CA THR A 21 2.81 -2.31 -20.93
C THR A 21 3.47 -3.56 -20.34
N LYS A 22 4.50 -3.39 -19.50
CA LYS A 22 5.15 -4.51 -18.79
C LYS A 22 4.19 -5.19 -17.82
N VAL A 23 3.45 -4.42 -17.03
CA VAL A 23 2.48 -4.92 -16.04
C VAL A 23 1.36 -5.71 -16.72
N THR A 24 0.76 -5.18 -17.78
CA THR A 24 -0.32 -5.84 -18.52
C THR A 24 0.17 -7.14 -19.16
N ARG A 25 1.31 -7.10 -19.87
CA ARG A 25 1.92 -8.30 -20.48
C ARG A 25 2.27 -9.35 -19.44
N GLN A 26 2.89 -8.96 -18.33
CA GLN A 26 3.25 -9.90 -17.27
C GLN A 26 2.01 -10.49 -16.61
N THR A 27 0.95 -9.70 -16.44
CA THR A 27 -0.32 -10.16 -15.89
C THR A 27 -0.94 -11.25 -16.76
N ASP A 28 -0.98 -11.04 -18.08
CA ASP A 28 -1.53 -12.02 -19.01
C ASP A 28 -0.70 -13.31 -19.02
N TYR A 29 0.62 -13.20 -19.06
CA TYR A 29 1.52 -14.35 -18.97
C TYR A 29 1.35 -15.11 -17.64
N ALA A 30 1.40 -14.41 -16.51
CA ALA A 30 1.29 -15.00 -15.18
C ALA A 30 -0.06 -15.68 -14.95
N ARG A 31 -1.13 -15.16 -15.55
CA ARG A 31 -2.45 -15.81 -15.57
C ARG A 31 -2.44 -17.09 -16.40
N GLN A 32 -1.85 -17.05 -17.60
CA GLN A 32 -1.78 -18.19 -18.51
C GLN A 32 -0.95 -19.35 -17.95
N CYS A 33 0.18 -19.07 -17.29
CA CYS A 33 1.01 -20.10 -16.66
C CYS A 33 0.52 -20.51 -15.25
N GLY A 34 -0.49 -19.83 -14.70
CA GLY A 34 -1.09 -20.13 -13.40
C GLY A 34 -0.31 -19.61 -12.18
N ALA A 35 0.73 -18.80 -12.40
CA ALA A 35 1.49 -18.14 -11.35
C ALA A 35 0.63 -17.10 -10.61
N LEU A 36 -0.13 -16.28 -11.35
CA LEU A 36 -1.06 -15.31 -10.77
C LEU A 36 -2.37 -15.99 -10.36
N GLN A 37 -2.66 -15.98 -9.07
CA GLN A 37 -3.79 -16.64 -8.45
C GLN A 37 -4.78 -15.62 -7.90
N SER A 38 -5.37 -14.83 -8.80
CA SER A 38 -6.34 -13.79 -8.46
C SER A 38 -7.51 -14.34 -7.64
N ILE A 39 -7.91 -13.54 -6.65
CA ILE A 39 -9.02 -13.81 -5.76
C ILE A 39 -10.26 -13.11 -6.31
N GLU A 40 -11.17 -13.91 -6.84
CA GLU A 40 -12.46 -13.42 -7.30
C GLU A 40 -13.31 -12.95 -6.12
N THR A 41 -13.89 -11.76 -6.27
CA THR A 41 -14.74 -11.14 -5.25
C THR A 41 -15.97 -10.53 -5.89
N GLU A 42 -17.10 -10.67 -5.21
CA GLU A 42 -18.27 -9.84 -5.41
C GLU A 42 -18.10 -8.55 -4.62
N TYR A 43 -18.80 -7.48 -5.01
CA TYR A 43 -18.75 -6.21 -4.30
C TYR A 43 -20.13 -5.59 -4.11
N GLU A 44 -20.26 -4.84 -3.03
CA GLU A 44 -21.42 -4.02 -2.70
C GLU A 44 -20.96 -2.70 -2.09
N PHE A 45 -21.88 -1.75 -1.98
CA PHE A 45 -21.60 -0.44 -1.41
C PHE A 45 -22.29 -0.26 -0.07
N ILE A 46 -21.59 0.40 0.86
CA ILE A 46 -22.16 0.88 2.11
C ILE A 46 -21.85 2.37 2.23
N GLU A 47 -22.88 3.20 2.26
CA GLU A 47 -22.71 4.63 2.44
C GLU A 47 -22.63 5.00 3.93
N GLN A 48 -21.62 5.80 4.29
CA GLN A 48 -21.51 6.40 5.61
C GLN A 48 -20.77 7.74 5.54
N ASP A 49 -21.34 8.77 6.16
CA ASP A 49 -20.72 10.09 6.34
C ASP A 49 -20.22 10.71 5.02
N GLY A 50 -21.00 10.53 3.95
CA GLY A 50 -20.69 11.02 2.59
C GLY A 50 -19.67 10.19 1.81
N ILE A 51 -19.26 9.03 2.34
CA ILE A 51 -18.32 8.11 1.70
C ILE A 51 -19.07 6.84 1.27
N VAL A 52 -18.94 6.46 0.00
CA VAL A 52 -19.51 5.23 -0.56
C VAL A 52 -18.46 4.12 -0.47
N PHE A 53 -18.45 3.38 0.63
CA PHE A 53 -17.46 2.32 0.86
C PHE A 53 -17.69 1.14 -0.09
N LEU A 54 -16.63 0.73 -0.78
CA LEU A 54 -16.59 -0.50 -1.56
C LEU A 54 -16.31 -1.68 -0.63
N VAL A 55 -17.24 -2.63 -0.54
CA VAL A 55 -17.10 -3.84 0.29
C VAL A 55 -16.99 -5.06 -0.60
N ARG A 56 -15.79 -5.67 -0.63
CA ARG A 56 -15.51 -6.90 -1.39
C ARG A 56 -15.71 -8.14 -0.52
N THR A 57 -16.42 -9.13 -1.04
CA THR A 57 -16.65 -10.43 -0.39
C THR A 57 -16.09 -11.56 -1.26
N LEU A 58 -15.43 -12.56 -0.64
CA LEU A 58 -14.95 -13.74 -1.36
C LEU A 58 -16.11 -14.46 -2.06
N SER A 59 -15.97 -14.68 -3.36
CA SER A 59 -16.89 -15.55 -4.12
C SER A 59 -16.61 -17.04 -3.82
N ASN A 60 -15.39 -17.38 -3.40
CA ASN A 60 -14.98 -18.77 -3.13
C ASN A 60 -13.84 -18.88 -2.07
N LEU A 61 -14.11 -19.48 -0.90
CA LEU A 61 -13.19 -19.49 0.26
C LEU A 61 -11.92 -20.35 0.08
N ALA A 62 -11.93 -21.34 -0.81
CA ALA A 62 -10.95 -22.43 -0.81
C ALA A 62 -9.49 -22.05 -1.14
N ARG A 63 -9.25 -20.93 -1.86
CA ARG A 63 -7.89 -20.58 -2.35
C ARG A 63 -7.00 -19.93 -1.28
N LYS A 64 -7.56 -19.08 -0.42
CA LYS A 64 -6.80 -18.36 0.62
C LYS A 64 -6.29 -19.29 1.73
N GLU A 65 -7.03 -20.37 2.01
CA GLU A 65 -6.63 -21.39 2.98
C GLU A 65 -5.43 -22.22 2.47
N LYS A 66 -5.40 -22.56 1.18
CA LYS A 66 -4.28 -23.29 0.56
C LYS A 66 -2.95 -22.52 0.65
N ALA A 67 -2.97 -21.20 0.46
CA ALA A 67 -1.77 -20.37 0.58
C ALA A 67 -1.20 -20.35 2.01
N LYS A 68 -2.07 -20.25 3.02
CA LYS A 68 -1.67 -20.35 4.45
C LYS A 68 -1.09 -21.72 4.79
N ILE A 69 -1.67 -22.79 4.23
CA ILE A 69 -1.19 -24.16 4.44
C ILE A 69 0.22 -24.34 3.87
N GLN A 70 0.50 -23.81 2.67
CA GLN A 70 1.85 -23.89 2.08
C GLN A 70 2.91 -23.13 2.90
N GLN A 71 2.59 -21.92 3.39
CA GLN A 71 3.51 -21.16 4.25
C GLN A 71 3.82 -21.89 5.56
N ASN A 72 2.80 -22.47 6.19
CA ASN A 72 2.98 -23.25 7.41
C ASN A 72 3.83 -24.51 7.14
N HIS A 73 3.60 -25.21 6.04
CA HIS A 73 4.42 -26.36 5.65
C HIS A 73 5.90 -26.01 5.43
N PHE A 74 6.19 -24.87 4.80
CA PHE A 74 7.57 -24.40 4.60
C PHE A 74 8.27 -24.11 5.93
N LYS A 75 7.58 -23.44 6.86
CA LYS A 75 8.10 -23.12 8.19
C LYS A 75 8.39 -24.39 9.00
N VAL A 76 7.50 -25.37 8.95
CA VAL A 76 7.68 -26.67 9.62
C VAL A 76 8.88 -27.43 9.04
N LYS A 77 9.12 -27.36 7.72
CA LYS A 77 10.25 -28.06 7.08
C LYS A 77 11.61 -27.39 7.27
N THR A 78 11.67 -26.06 7.28
CA THR A 78 12.96 -25.32 7.21
C THR A 78 13.32 -24.59 8.49
N GLY A 79 12.39 -24.45 9.43
CA GLY A 79 12.55 -23.63 10.64
C GLY A 79 12.63 -22.12 10.38
N LYS A 80 12.55 -21.69 9.11
CA LYS A 80 12.60 -20.28 8.69
C LYS A 80 11.23 -19.81 8.24
N ASP A 81 10.94 -18.54 8.48
CA ASP A 81 9.76 -17.89 7.89
C ASP A 81 9.92 -17.85 6.36
N PHE A 82 8.86 -18.21 5.64
CA PHE A 82 8.82 -18.16 4.18
C PHE A 82 8.81 -16.70 3.70
N ASN A 83 9.82 -16.30 2.93
CA ASN A 83 9.87 -14.98 2.29
C ASN A 83 9.51 -15.13 0.80
N PRO A 84 8.31 -14.71 0.35
CA PRO A 84 7.89 -14.85 -1.05
C PRO A 84 8.66 -13.96 -2.02
N PHE A 85 9.51 -13.06 -1.52
CA PHE A 85 10.27 -12.14 -2.34
C PHE A 85 11.75 -12.52 -2.46
N LEU A 86 12.20 -13.59 -1.78
CA LEU A 86 13.61 -14.04 -1.80
C LEU A 86 13.72 -15.60 -1.74
N PRO A 87 14.05 -16.27 -2.87
CA PRO A 87 13.92 -15.75 -4.23
C PRO A 87 12.43 -15.48 -4.55
N TYR A 88 12.16 -14.46 -5.35
CA TYR A 88 10.81 -14.24 -5.89
C TYR A 88 10.53 -15.21 -7.04
N GLU A 89 9.26 -15.38 -7.37
CA GLU A 89 8.81 -16.17 -8.51
C GLU A 89 8.97 -15.34 -9.80
N GLU A 90 9.82 -15.79 -10.72
CA GLU A 90 10.09 -15.08 -11.98
C GLU A 90 8.83 -14.86 -12.82
N ASP A 91 7.86 -15.76 -12.74
CA ASP A 91 6.57 -15.61 -13.42
C ASP A 91 5.71 -14.46 -12.86
N LEU A 92 6.08 -13.88 -11.72
CA LEU A 92 5.45 -12.68 -11.14
C LEU A 92 6.33 -11.43 -11.25
N PHE A 93 7.55 -11.55 -11.77
CA PHE A 93 8.46 -10.42 -11.92
C PHE A 93 8.03 -9.52 -13.09
N VAL A 94 7.88 -8.22 -12.82
CA VAL A 94 7.46 -7.24 -13.84
C VAL A 94 8.67 -6.54 -14.43
N THR A 95 9.49 -5.92 -13.58
CA THR A 95 10.67 -5.15 -14.00
C THR A 95 11.52 -4.79 -12.80
N ASP A 96 12.78 -4.54 -13.07
CA ASP A 96 13.64 -3.80 -12.17
C ASP A 96 13.27 -2.31 -12.15
N LEU A 97 13.23 -1.69 -10.97
CA LEU A 97 12.94 -0.26 -10.80
C LEU A 97 14.22 0.54 -10.57
N SER A 98 15.10 0.04 -9.71
CA SER A 98 16.35 0.68 -9.30
C SER A 98 17.35 -0.37 -8.80
N PRO A 99 18.59 0.03 -8.43
CA PRO A 99 19.52 -0.84 -7.73
C PRO A 99 19.00 -1.45 -6.43
N THR A 100 17.97 -0.86 -5.82
CA THR A 100 17.44 -1.29 -4.52
C THR A 100 16.01 -1.80 -4.56
N HIS A 101 15.27 -1.55 -5.63
CA HIS A 101 13.87 -1.96 -5.75
C HIS A 101 13.56 -2.70 -7.05
N LEU A 102 12.63 -3.63 -6.96
CA LEU A 102 12.01 -4.33 -8.07
C LEU A 102 10.48 -4.30 -7.96
N CYS A 103 9.81 -4.61 -9.07
CA CYS A 103 8.36 -4.64 -9.15
C CYS A 103 7.86 -6.06 -9.41
N LEU A 104 6.94 -6.54 -8.57
CA LEU A 104 6.30 -7.85 -8.71
C LEU A 104 4.78 -7.68 -8.84
N LEU A 105 4.12 -8.64 -9.49
CA LEU A 105 2.68 -8.82 -9.36
C LEU A 105 2.35 -9.41 -7.98
N ASN A 106 1.27 -8.93 -7.36
CA ASN A 106 0.74 -9.56 -6.17
C ASN A 106 0.06 -10.89 -6.54
N LYS A 107 0.70 -12.02 -6.19
CA LYS A 107 0.23 -13.37 -6.49
C LYS A 107 -1.25 -13.62 -6.20
N PHE A 108 -1.75 -13.06 -5.10
CA PHE A 108 -3.12 -13.26 -4.61
C PHE A 108 -3.92 -11.95 -4.66
N ASN A 109 -3.87 -11.26 -5.80
CA ASN A 109 -4.52 -9.98 -5.96
C ASN A 109 -6.04 -10.09 -5.95
N VAL A 110 -6.69 -9.12 -5.31
CA VAL A 110 -8.14 -8.90 -5.38
C VAL A 110 -8.50 -7.84 -6.42
N VAL A 111 -7.62 -6.85 -6.59
CA VAL A 111 -7.72 -5.83 -7.64
C VAL A 111 -6.72 -6.17 -8.72
N ASP A 112 -7.14 -6.09 -9.97
CA ASP A 112 -6.29 -6.38 -11.12
C ASP A 112 -5.07 -5.46 -11.16
N TYR A 113 -3.96 -5.99 -11.69
CA TYR A 113 -2.70 -5.27 -11.85
C TYR A 113 -2.11 -4.74 -10.53
N HIS A 114 -2.48 -5.32 -9.37
CA HIS A 114 -1.92 -4.96 -8.06
C HIS A 114 -0.43 -5.32 -8.01
N LEU A 115 0.41 -4.31 -7.82
CA LEU A 115 1.87 -4.39 -7.78
C LEU A 115 2.42 -4.35 -6.36
N LEU A 116 3.57 -5.00 -6.17
CA LEU A 116 4.42 -4.91 -5.01
C LEU A 116 5.74 -4.25 -5.43
N ILE A 117 6.10 -3.14 -4.80
CA ILE A 117 7.39 -2.47 -4.96
C ILE A 117 8.26 -2.92 -3.79
N VAL A 118 9.20 -3.82 -4.06
CA VAL A 118 9.90 -4.59 -3.02
C VAL A 118 11.38 -4.25 -3.01
N THR A 119 11.96 -4.13 -1.81
CA THR A 119 13.42 -4.02 -1.66
C THR A 119 14.10 -5.29 -2.19
N ARG A 120 15.23 -5.16 -2.89
CA ARG A 120 15.98 -6.33 -3.41
C ARG A 120 16.61 -7.15 -2.30
N THR A 121 17.11 -6.47 -1.29
CA THR A 121 17.67 -7.08 -0.08
C THR A 121 16.63 -7.04 1.02
N PHE A 122 16.70 -8.00 1.93
CA PHE A 122 15.76 -8.03 3.05
C PHE A 122 15.93 -6.79 3.93
N GLU A 123 14.88 -5.97 3.96
CA GLU A 123 14.65 -4.95 4.99
C GLU A 123 13.37 -5.29 5.76
N GLU A 124 13.30 -4.91 7.04
CA GLU A 124 12.07 -5.11 7.83
C GLU A 124 10.97 -4.14 7.37
N GLN A 125 9.73 -4.64 7.30
CA GLN A 125 8.50 -3.90 7.01
C GLN A 125 8.13 -2.90 8.12
N GLU A 126 8.87 -2.88 9.22
CA GLU A 126 8.75 -1.88 10.27
C GLU A 126 9.84 -0.82 10.18
N ASN A 127 10.71 -0.87 9.16
CA ASN A 127 11.62 0.23 8.89
C ASN A 127 10.84 1.42 8.32
N LEU A 128 11.32 2.62 8.64
CA LEU A 128 10.84 3.85 8.02
C LEU A 128 11.09 3.79 6.50
N LEU A 129 10.18 4.41 5.74
CA LEU A 129 10.42 4.72 4.35
C LEU A 129 11.53 5.78 4.24
N ASN A 130 12.41 5.60 3.27
CA ASN A 130 13.55 6.42 2.96
C ASN A 130 13.43 7.01 1.54
N GLU A 131 14.42 7.79 1.12
CA GLU A 131 14.43 8.44 -0.19
C GLU A 131 14.33 7.45 -1.36
N GLN A 132 14.96 6.27 -1.27
CA GLN A 132 14.95 5.27 -2.33
C GLN A 132 13.58 4.60 -2.48
N ASP A 133 12.88 4.36 -1.36
CA ASP A 133 11.50 3.87 -1.38
C ASP A 133 10.59 4.87 -2.11
N PHE A 134 10.70 6.17 -1.78
CA PHE A 134 9.91 7.21 -2.43
C PHE A 134 10.31 7.44 -3.89
N ALA A 135 11.57 7.24 -4.27
CA ALA A 135 12.01 7.29 -5.66
C ALA A 135 11.39 6.16 -6.49
N ALA A 136 11.43 4.92 -5.98
CA ALA A 136 10.81 3.77 -6.64
C ALA A 136 9.29 3.91 -6.72
N LEU A 137 8.66 4.39 -5.63
CA LEU A 137 7.24 4.69 -5.58
C LEU A 137 6.84 5.74 -6.62
N TRP A 138 7.53 6.88 -6.65
CA TRP A 138 7.21 7.96 -7.57
C TRP A 138 7.39 7.54 -9.03
N ALA A 139 8.44 6.79 -9.35
CA ALA A 139 8.64 6.24 -10.70
C ALA A 139 7.44 5.41 -11.16
N CYS A 140 6.85 4.60 -10.26
CA CYS A 140 5.66 3.82 -10.58
C CYS A 140 4.41 4.71 -10.70
N LEU A 141 4.22 5.63 -9.76
CA LEU A 141 3.08 6.56 -9.77
C LEU A 141 3.11 7.46 -11.00
N GLN A 142 4.26 7.82 -11.59
CA GLN A 142 4.28 8.60 -12.82
C GLN A 142 3.65 7.87 -14.02
N GLU A 143 3.73 6.54 -14.05
CA GLU A 143 3.22 5.74 -15.17
C GLU A 143 1.82 5.18 -14.94
N ILE A 144 1.46 4.95 -13.68
CA ILE A 144 0.20 4.33 -13.29
C ILE A 144 -0.55 5.29 -12.38
N ASP A 145 -1.74 5.72 -12.83
CA ASP A 145 -2.67 6.40 -11.95
C ASP A 145 -3.29 5.39 -10.99
N GLY A 146 -3.14 5.63 -9.69
CA GLY A 146 -3.39 4.61 -8.70
C GLY A 146 -3.19 5.05 -7.27
N LEU A 147 -3.57 4.17 -6.36
CA LEU A 147 -3.31 4.31 -4.94
C LEU A 147 -2.13 3.45 -4.54
N ALA A 148 -1.07 4.10 -4.08
CA ALA A 148 0.00 3.45 -3.39
C ALA A 148 -0.22 3.41 -1.89
N PHE A 149 0.32 2.38 -1.23
CA PHE A 149 0.25 2.29 0.21
C PHE A 149 1.37 1.46 0.83
N TYR A 150 1.62 1.75 2.10
CA TYR A 150 2.54 1.02 2.97
C TYR A 150 1.82 0.65 4.27
N ASN A 151 1.92 -0.62 4.64
CA ASN A 151 1.46 -1.11 5.95
C ASN A 151 2.70 -1.28 6.82
N GLY A 152 2.96 -0.35 7.75
CA GLY A 152 4.13 -0.39 8.63
C GLY A 152 3.99 -1.47 9.68
N GLY A 153 4.32 -2.72 9.35
CA GLY A 153 4.30 -3.86 10.26
C GLY A 153 2.94 -4.57 10.42
N LYS A 154 2.95 -5.65 11.21
CA LYS A 154 1.80 -6.56 11.36
C LYS A 154 0.56 -5.85 11.91
N ILE A 155 0.72 -4.95 12.88
CA ILE A 155 -0.39 -4.17 13.46
C ILE A 155 -1.08 -3.30 12.40
N ALA A 156 -0.34 -2.83 11.38
CA ALA A 156 -0.89 -2.06 10.27
C ALA A 156 -1.53 -2.92 9.17
N GLY A 157 -1.56 -4.24 9.30
CA GLY A 157 -2.12 -5.15 8.30
C GLY A 157 -1.09 -5.71 7.31
N ALA A 158 0.21 -5.60 7.58
CA ALA A 158 1.22 -6.21 6.71
C ALA A 158 1.24 -7.74 6.85
N SER A 159 1.20 -8.45 5.73
CA SER A 159 1.29 -9.92 5.69
C SER A 159 2.71 -10.46 5.56
N GLN A 160 3.67 -9.62 5.18
CA GLN A 160 5.07 -9.98 4.97
C GLN A 160 5.99 -9.06 5.77
N ARG A 161 7.10 -9.61 6.26
CA ARG A 161 8.14 -8.85 6.98
C ARG A 161 9.13 -8.16 6.05
N HIS A 162 9.29 -8.65 4.83
CA HIS A 162 10.19 -8.03 3.88
C HIS A 162 9.54 -6.74 3.35
N LYS A 163 10.24 -5.63 3.50
CA LYS A 163 9.82 -4.28 3.14
C LYS A 163 9.29 -4.20 1.70
N HIS A 164 8.04 -3.77 1.59
CA HIS A 164 7.39 -3.53 0.31
C HIS A 164 6.31 -2.45 0.44
N LEU A 165 6.20 -1.63 -0.59
CA LEU A 165 5.02 -0.82 -0.87
C LEU A 165 4.11 -1.57 -1.84
N GLN A 166 2.86 -1.16 -1.90
CA GLN A 166 1.85 -1.72 -2.78
C GLN A 166 1.29 -0.61 -3.65
N LEU A 167 0.97 -0.92 -4.90
CA LEU A 167 0.33 0.01 -5.84
C LEU A 167 -0.84 -0.71 -6.52
N VAL A 168 -2.03 -0.13 -6.39
CA VAL A 168 -3.24 -0.61 -7.04
C VAL A 168 -3.70 0.46 -8.04
N PRO A 169 -3.77 0.13 -9.35
CA PRO A 169 -4.25 1.08 -10.34
C PRO A 169 -5.71 1.47 -10.11
N LEU A 170 -6.05 2.69 -10.52
CA LEU A 170 -7.43 3.13 -10.62
C LEU A 170 -8.03 2.79 -12.00
N PRO A 171 -9.35 2.60 -12.07
CA PRO A 171 -10.28 2.63 -10.93
C PRO A 171 -10.34 1.30 -10.16
N PHE A 172 -10.78 1.35 -8.88
CA PHE A 172 -10.96 0.14 -8.07
C PHE A 172 -12.08 -0.77 -8.58
N ILE A 173 -13.03 -0.22 -9.33
CA ILE A 173 -14.07 -0.94 -10.06
C ILE A 173 -14.29 -0.26 -11.41
N PRO A 174 -14.65 -1.00 -12.48
CA PRO A 174 -14.70 -0.44 -13.85
C PRO A 174 -15.67 0.74 -14.06
N GLN A 175 -16.65 0.93 -13.17
CA GLN A 175 -17.75 1.89 -13.34
C GLN A 175 -17.57 3.18 -12.54
N GLU A 176 -16.58 3.22 -11.64
CA GLU A 176 -16.25 4.43 -10.87
C GLU A 176 -14.93 4.99 -11.38
N SER A 177 -14.73 6.30 -11.31
CA SER A 177 -13.47 6.92 -11.74
C SER A 177 -12.55 7.28 -10.58
N TYR A 178 -13.02 7.18 -9.34
CA TYR A 178 -12.34 7.76 -8.18
C TYR A 178 -12.25 6.81 -6.98
N LEU A 179 -11.38 7.15 -6.04
CA LEU A 179 -11.28 6.47 -4.76
C LEU A 179 -12.55 6.73 -3.92
N PRO A 180 -13.06 5.75 -3.17
CA PRO A 180 -14.22 5.94 -2.29
C PRO A 180 -14.12 7.16 -1.36
N ILE A 181 -12.91 7.46 -0.87
CA ILE A 181 -12.66 8.57 0.07
C ILE A 181 -12.39 9.91 -0.62
N GLU A 182 -12.35 9.99 -1.94
CA GLU A 182 -12.05 11.22 -2.68
C GLU A 182 -12.96 12.39 -2.27
N PRO A 183 -14.29 12.23 -2.10
CA PRO A 183 -15.15 13.30 -1.61
C PRO A 183 -14.73 13.83 -0.22
N ALA A 184 -14.26 12.93 0.66
CA ALA A 184 -13.82 13.28 2.01
C ALA A 184 -12.45 14.00 1.99
N ILE A 185 -11.56 13.62 1.09
CA ILE A 185 -10.29 14.32 0.84
C ILE A 185 -10.53 15.72 0.29
N ALA A 186 -11.45 15.87 -0.67
CA ALA A 186 -11.82 17.16 -1.25
C ALA A 186 -12.42 18.12 -0.20
N ALA A 187 -13.19 17.59 0.74
CA ALA A 187 -13.80 18.36 1.84
C ALA A 187 -12.85 18.60 3.04
N ALA A 188 -11.60 18.11 2.99
CA ALA A 188 -10.68 18.24 4.12
C ALA A 188 -10.29 19.70 4.40
N VAL A 189 -10.20 20.05 5.67
CA VAL A 189 -9.77 21.38 6.13
C VAL A 189 -8.31 21.34 6.52
N PHE A 190 -7.52 22.27 6.00
CA PHE A 190 -6.08 22.34 6.22
C PHE A 190 -5.74 23.42 7.25
N GLN A 191 -4.94 23.03 8.24
CA GLN A 191 -4.27 23.94 9.16
C GLN A 191 -2.77 23.83 8.88
N ASN A 192 -2.17 24.91 8.40
CA ASN A 192 -0.83 24.89 7.80
C ASN A 192 -0.76 23.87 6.65
N SER A 193 0.21 22.95 6.68
CA SER A 193 0.43 21.91 5.66
C SER A 193 -0.34 20.61 5.94
N VAL A 194 -1.06 20.49 7.05
CA VAL A 194 -1.74 19.25 7.47
C VAL A 194 -3.26 19.41 7.43
N GLY A 195 -3.90 18.55 6.65
CA GLY A 195 -5.34 18.42 6.50
C GLY A 195 -5.98 17.48 7.51
N LYS A 196 -7.23 17.78 7.85
CA LYS A 196 -8.14 16.94 8.63
C LYS A 196 -9.42 16.68 7.85
N ILE A 197 -9.83 15.43 7.84
CA ILE A 197 -11.05 14.93 7.21
C ILE A 197 -12.12 14.83 8.30
N SER A 198 -13.19 15.61 8.20
CA SER A 198 -14.22 15.69 9.24
C SER A 198 -14.97 14.36 9.45
N SER A 199 -15.11 13.55 8.41
CA SER A 199 -15.75 12.23 8.48
C SER A 199 -14.84 11.13 9.07
N PHE A 200 -13.59 11.44 9.44
CA PHE A 200 -12.67 10.50 10.08
C PHE A 200 -12.50 10.83 11.57
N PRO A 201 -13.26 10.18 12.49
CA PRO A 201 -13.22 10.46 13.92
C PRO A 201 -12.12 9.66 14.65
N PHE A 202 -11.01 9.43 13.95
CA PHE A 202 -9.80 8.80 14.46
C PHE A 202 -8.60 9.64 14.03
N ARG A 203 -7.47 9.46 14.72
CA ARG A 203 -6.25 10.21 14.41
C ARG A 203 -5.77 9.90 13.01
N HIS A 204 -5.50 10.95 12.25
CA HIS A 204 -4.92 10.88 10.92
C HIS A 204 -4.26 12.23 10.57
N ALA A 205 -3.44 12.24 9.53
CA ALA A 205 -2.89 13.46 8.96
C ALA A 205 -2.87 13.34 7.43
N LEU A 206 -3.36 14.37 6.75
CA LEU A 206 -3.41 14.47 5.29
C LEU A 206 -2.44 15.57 4.83
N ALA A 207 -1.72 15.38 3.74
CA ALA A 207 -1.00 16.44 3.03
C ALA A 207 -1.45 16.47 1.58
N LYS A 208 -1.66 17.68 1.04
CA LYS A 208 -1.70 17.90 -0.42
C LYS A 208 -0.27 18.00 -0.91
N LEU A 209 0.07 17.19 -1.91
CA LEU A 209 1.39 17.16 -2.48
C LEU A 209 1.48 18.24 -3.57
N ASN A 210 2.37 19.19 -3.36
CA ASN A 210 2.78 20.12 -4.42
C ASN A 210 4.03 19.57 -5.12
N LEU A 211 3.80 18.60 -6.02
CA LEU A 211 4.85 17.98 -6.83
C LEU A 211 4.82 18.58 -8.22
N ASP A 212 5.98 19.03 -8.67
CA ASP A 212 6.14 19.48 -10.05
C ASP A 212 6.62 18.28 -10.88
N PRO A 213 5.84 17.82 -11.88
CA PRO A 213 6.17 16.64 -12.67
C PRO A 213 7.42 16.81 -13.53
N THR A 214 7.90 18.05 -13.71
CA THR A 214 9.15 18.34 -14.43
C THR A 214 10.40 18.16 -13.57
N GLN A 215 10.24 18.01 -12.25
CA GLN A 215 11.36 17.76 -11.35
C GLN A 215 11.91 16.34 -11.50
N THR A 216 13.19 16.19 -11.17
CA THR A 216 13.82 14.86 -11.14
C THR A 216 13.15 13.98 -10.08
N VAL A 217 13.14 12.66 -10.31
CA VAL A 217 12.56 11.70 -9.37
C VAL A 217 13.19 11.82 -7.98
N THR A 218 14.51 12.03 -7.89
CA THR A 218 15.21 12.26 -6.63
C THR A 218 14.69 13.49 -5.88
N ALA A 219 14.44 14.60 -6.57
CA ALA A 219 13.91 15.82 -5.95
C ALA A 219 12.48 15.60 -5.43
N VAL A 220 11.64 14.89 -6.19
CA VAL A 220 10.28 14.53 -5.75
C VAL A 220 10.33 13.58 -4.56
N ALA A 221 11.20 12.57 -4.58
CA ALA A 221 11.36 11.62 -3.49
C ALA A 221 11.73 12.29 -2.16
N LYS A 222 12.67 13.25 -2.19
CA LYS A 222 13.03 14.07 -1.01
C LYS A 222 11.85 14.88 -0.47
N LYS A 223 11.03 15.46 -1.35
CA LYS A 223 9.82 16.17 -0.96
C LYS A 223 8.80 15.21 -0.33
N MET A 224 8.53 14.07 -0.94
CA MET A 224 7.62 13.05 -0.38
C MET A 224 8.10 12.53 0.98
N LEU A 225 9.41 12.33 1.15
CA LEU A 225 10.00 11.95 2.43
C LEU A 225 9.76 13.02 3.51
N SER A 226 9.87 14.30 3.15
CA SER A 226 9.59 15.41 4.05
C SER A 226 8.11 15.49 4.45
N TYR A 227 7.19 15.28 3.49
CA TYR A 227 5.76 15.15 3.80
C TYR A 227 5.50 13.96 4.73
N TYR A 228 6.10 12.81 4.45
CA TYR A 228 5.97 11.61 5.28
C TYR A 228 6.40 11.85 6.73
N TYR A 229 7.56 12.46 6.98
CA TYR A 229 8.00 12.79 8.34
C TYR A 229 7.10 13.82 9.02
N CYS A 230 6.64 14.84 8.28
CA CYS A 230 5.69 15.82 8.80
C CYS A 230 4.36 15.17 9.23
N LEU A 231 3.82 14.29 8.39
CA LEU A 231 2.57 13.57 8.67
C LEU A 231 2.72 12.60 9.84
N LEU A 232 3.84 11.89 9.95
CA LEU A 232 4.15 11.03 11.08
C LEU A 232 4.20 11.81 12.40
N ALA A 233 4.92 12.94 12.42
CA ALA A 233 4.94 13.83 13.57
C ALA A 233 3.53 14.33 13.95
N ALA A 234 2.73 14.73 12.96
CA ALA A 234 1.37 15.24 13.16
C ALA A 234 0.40 14.20 13.75
N VAL A 235 0.68 12.90 13.61
CA VAL A 235 -0.10 11.83 14.25
C VAL A 235 0.51 11.32 15.57
N GLY A 236 1.56 11.98 16.07
CA GLY A 236 2.23 11.61 17.32
C GLY A 236 3.23 10.47 17.17
N LEU A 237 3.79 10.28 15.97
CA LEU A 237 4.81 9.30 15.64
C LEU A 237 6.09 10.01 15.14
N PRO A 238 6.70 10.92 15.92
CA PRO A 238 7.85 11.70 15.46
C PRO A 238 9.02 10.78 15.07
N VAL A 239 9.68 11.12 13.96
CA VAL A 239 10.83 10.37 13.45
C VAL A 239 12.12 10.84 14.13
N ASN A 240 12.91 9.88 14.59
CA ASN A 240 14.33 10.07 14.90
C ASN A 240 15.13 9.62 13.69
N GLU A 241 15.82 10.53 13.00
CA GLU A 241 16.57 10.21 11.78
C GLU A 241 17.71 9.21 12.00
N ASN A 242 18.13 9.00 13.25
CA ASN A 242 19.13 7.98 13.61
C ASN A 242 18.53 6.58 13.75
N GLU A 243 17.22 6.45 13.78
CA GLU A 243 16.52 5.18 13.92
C GLU A 243 16.01 4.70 12.56
N ARG A 244 16.30 3.44 12.23
CA ARG A 244 15.74 2.80 11.03
C ARG A 244 14.30 2.37 11.24
N ARG A 245 13.94 2.00 12.46
CA ARG A 245 12.62 1.45 12.79
C ARG A 245 11.64 2.58 13.04
N GLN A 246 10.41 2.39 12.58
CA GLN A 246 9.32 3.32 12.83
C GLN A 246 8.93 3.36 14.33
N PRO A 247 8.48 4.51 14.84
CA PRO A 247 8.12 4.67 16.27
C PRO A 247 6.78 4.00 16.65
N GLY A 248 5.97 3.60 15.66
CA GLY A 248 4.69 2.94 15.87
C GLY A 248 4.10 2.43 14.56
N ALA A 249 3.06 1.61 14.63
CA ALA A 249 2.39 1.07 13.46
C ALA A 249 1.49 2.13 12.80
N TYR A 250 1.53 2.20 11.47
CA TYR A 250 0.70 3.12 10.69
C TYR A 250 0.41 2.56 9.30
N ASN A 251 -0.66 3.05 8.70
CA ASN A 251 -0.88 2.98 7.26
C ASN A 251 -0.48 4.29 6.62
N LEU A 252 0.34 4.22 5.57
CA LEU A 252 0.51 5.30 4.61
C LEU A 252 -0.32 4.97 3.36
N LEU A 253 -1.00 5.98 2.86
CA LEU A 253 -1.67 6.01 1.56
C LEU A 253 -1.09 7.19 0.78
N ALA A 254 -0.85 7.01 -0.52
CA ALA A 254 -0.29 8.04 -1.38
C ALA A 254 -0.85 7.94 -2.79
N THR A 255 -1.20 9.10 -3.34
CA THR A 255 -1.47 9.30 -4.77
C THR A 255 -0.43 10.30 -5.32
N ARG A 256 -0.61 10.77 -6.56
CA ARG A 256 0.17 11.89 -7.08
C ARG A 256 -0.15 13.22 -6.38
N GLU A 257 -1.33 13.33 -5.78
CA GLU A 257 -1.90 14.59 -5.31
C GLU A 257 -1.91 14.71 -3.79
N TRP A 258 -1.90 13.60 -3.05
CA TRP A 258 -1.99 13.64 -1.59
C TRP A 258 -1.30 12.45 -0.92
N MET A 259 -0.94 12.63 0.35
CA MET A 259 -0.50 11.56 1.25
C MET A 259 -1.35 11.59 2.52
N LEU A 260 -1.73 10.42 3.01
CA LEU A 260 -2.52 10.23 4.23
C LEU A 260 -1.81 9.22 5.13
N ILE A 261 -1.61 9.58 6.39
CA ILE A 261 -1.13 8.66 7.43
C ILE A 261 -2.24 8.44 8.45
N VAL A 262 -2.46 7.15 8.76
CA VAL A 262 -3.34 6.71 9.84
C VAL A 262 -2.56 5.82 10.82
N PRO A 263 -2.27 6.27 12.05
CA PRO A 263 -1.68 5.42 13.09
C PRO A 263 -2.64 4.28 13.49
N ARG A 264 -2.07 3.10 13.74
CA ARG A 264 -2.82 1.85 13.93
C ARG A 264 -2.65 1.31 15.33
N SER A 265 -3.75 0.87 15.93
CA SER A 265 -3.79 0.25 17.27
C SER A 265 -3.79 -1.28 17.19
N GLN A 266 -4.46 -1.83 16.17
CA GLN A 266 -4.60 -3.28 15.97
C GLN A 266 -4.88 -3.61 14.51
N GLU A 267 -4.50 -4.82 14.07
CA GLU A 267 -4.65 -5.29 12.68
C GLU A 267 -6.13 -5.46 12.27
N SER A 268 -6.95 -5.92 13.20
CA SER A 268 -8.32 -6.35 12.94
C SER A 268 -9.22 -6.00 14.11
N PHE A 269 -10.53 -5.89 13.86
CA PHE A 269 -11.54 -5.82 14.90
C PHE A 269 -12.55 -6.96 14.70
N HIS A 270 -12.83 -7.68 15.78
CA HIS A 270 -13.45 -9.00 15.73
C HIS A 270 -12.74 -9.93 14.74
N SER A 271 -13.33 -10.18 13.57
CA SER A 271 -12.76 -11.08 12.55
C SER A 271 -12.40 -10.35 11.25
N ILE A 272 -12.63 -9.04 11.17
CA ILE A 272 -12.38 -8.23 9.96
C ILE A 272 -11.00 -7.58 10.09
N SER A 273 -10.05 -8.00 9.26
CA SER A 273 -8.73 -7.37 9.15
C SER A 273 -8.82 -6.11 8.31
N VAL A 274 -8.06 -5.09 8.69
CA VAL A 274 -7.99 -3.80 8.00
C VAL A 274 -6.54 -3.47 7.70
N ASN A 275 -6.26 -3.14 6.45
CA ASN A 275 -4.99 -2.57 5.98
C ASN A 275 -5.25 -1.19 5.37
N SER A 276 -4.27 -0.60 4.69
CA SER A 276 -4.42 0.71 4.04
C SER A 276 -5.63 0.83 3.11
N LEU A 277 -6.01 -0.23 2.37
CA LEU A 277 -7.18 -0.16 1.47
C LEU A 277 -8.50 0.08 2.23
N GLY A 278 -8.60 -0.40 3.48
CA GLY A 278 -9.78 -0.11 4.31
C GLY A 278 -9.92 1.39 4.61
N PHE A 279 -8.80 2.09 4.84
CA PHE A 279 -8.77 3.54 5.02
C PHE A 279 -8.92 4.31 3.70
N ALA A 280 -8.72 3.65 2.55
CA ALA A 280 -9.09 4.17 1.23
C ALA A 280 -10.59 3.94 0.90
N GLY A 281 -11.36 3.38 1.85
CA GLY A 281 -12.76 3.05 1.69
C GLY A 281 -13.05 1.77 0.88
N SER A 282 -12.04 0.93 0.65
CA SER A 282 -12.17 -0.40 0.04
C SER A 282 -11.95 -1.48 1.10
N LEU A 283 -13.04 -1.98 1.69
CA LEU A 283 -13.04 -3.02 2.70
C LEU A 283 -13.15 -4.42 2.09
N PHE A 284 -12.57 -5.40 2.79
CA PHE A 284 -12.62 -6.80 2.40
C PHE A 284 -13.16 -7.65 3.54
N VAL A 285 -14.20 -8.44 3.26
CA VAL A 285 -14.80 -9.40 4.19
C VAL A 285 -14.76 -10.80 3.58
N ARG A 286 -14.59 -11.82 4.42
CA ARG A 286 -14.36 -13.20 3.97
C ARG A 286 -15.63 -13.98 3.69
N ASP A 287 -16.74 -13.61 4.33
CA ASP A 287 -17.97 -14.39 4.30
C ASP A 287 -19.18 -13.50 4.64
N ARG A 288 -20.38 -14.08 4.50
CA ARG A 288 -21.66 -13.41 4.79
C ARG A 288 -21.78 -12.95 6.24
N ARG A 289 -21.14 -13.64 7.19
CA ARG A 289 -21.19 -13.28 8.62
C ARG A 289 -20.38 -12.01 8.87
N GLN A 290 -19.18 -11.91 8.30
CA GLN A 290 -18.35 -10.70 8.36
C GLN A 290 -19.00 -9.52 7.66
N LYS A 291 -19.65 -9.78 6.53
CA LYS A 291 -20.43 -8.75 5.83
C LYS A 291 -21.56 -8.20 6.69
N LYS A 292 -22.37 -9.08 7.31
CA LYS A 292 -23.44 -8.66 8.23
C LYS A 292 -22.88 -7.87 9.41
N LEU A 293 -21.78 -8.35 10.00
CA LEU A 293 -21.08 -7.65 11.07
C LEU A 293 -20.63 -6.24 10.63
N LEU A 294 -20.07 -6.10 9.43
CA LEU A 294 -19.65 -4.81 8.88
C LEU A 294 -20.85 -3.87 8.65
N GLN A 295 -21.99 -4.39 8.18
CA GLN A 295 -23.21 -3.60 8.01
C GLN A 295 -23.75 -3.09 9.35
N GLU A 296 -23.71 -3.92 10.39
CA GLU A 296 -24.13 -3.54 11.75
C GLU A 296 -23.15 -2.54 12.40
N LEU A 297 -21.84 -2.79 12.31
CA LEU A 297 -20.82 -1.86 12.84
C LEU A 297 -20.83 -0.54 12.07
N ARG A 298 -21.03 -0.61 10.76
CA ARG A 298 -20.72 0.41 9.74
C ARG A 298 -19.21 0.67 9.54
N PRO A 299 -18.76 1.04 8.33
CA PRO A 299 -17.35 1.18 7.98
C PRO A 299 -16.51 2.11 8.87
N ILE A 300 -16.94 3.35 9.12
CA ILE A 300 -16.13 4.31 9.90
C ILE A 300 -15.92 3.82 11.32
N ASN A 301 -16.94 3.21 11.93
CA ASN A 301 -16.84 2.66 13.28
C ASN A 301 -15.85 1.50 13.32
N LEU A 302 -15.81 0.64 12.29
CA LEU A 302 -14.77 -0.38 12.17
C LEU A 302 -13.38 0.26 12.11
N LEU A 303 -13.20 1.31 11.29
CA LEU A 303 -11.92 2.02 11.16
C LEU A 303 -11.48 2.65 12.50
N CYS A 304 -12.38 3.25 13.26
CA CYS A 304 -12.11 3.75 14.62
C CYS A 304 -11.58 2.67 15.57
N LYS A 305 -12.04 1.42 15.44
CA LYS A 305 -11.62 0.33 16.33
C LYS A 305 -10.21 -0.18 16.03
N VAL A 306 -9.66 0.14 14.86
CA VAL A 306 -8.33 -0.33 14.43
C VAL A 306 -7.31 0.79 14.26
N ALA A 307 -7.75 2.05 14.30
CA ALA A 307 -6.92 3.24 14.34
C ALA A 307 -6.66 3.69 15.80
N ILE A 308 -5.70 4.60 15.97
CA ILE A 308 -5.53 5.36 17.22
C ILE A 308 -6.45 6.59 17.16
N ASN A 309 -7.07 6.95 18.29
CA ASN A 309 -7.90 8.17 18.40
C ASN A 309 -7.09 9.41 18.78
#